data_AF-A0A834HQJ0-F1
#
_entry.id   AF-A0A834HQJ0-F1
#
_cell.length_a   1.000
_cell.length_b   1.000
_cell.length_c   1.000
_cell.angle_alpha   90.00
_cell.angle_beta   90.00
_cell.angle_gamma   90.00
#
_symmetry.space_group_name_H-M   'P 1'
#
loop_
_entity.id
_entity.type
_entity.pdbx_description
1 polymer ?
#
loop_
_entity_poly.entity_id
_entity_poly.type
_entity_poly.pdbx_seq_one_letter_code
_entity_poly.pdbx_strand_id
1 'polypeptide(L)'
;MLNEGVLIKVQFIQNCSISNILDIVTGLVEVVKQENNRSTPLSHVGKSPLYFVLLNKFGVSALVMLFIRCEYLFSSDTVTESQQNDWLKFLGSWSKHADIVSKVAVPLETIPELTFTKHVNRFQSFGEDQRAPLKKHFVDVHVSN
;
A
#
# COMPACT_ATOMS: atom_id res chain seq x y z
N MET A 1 25.19 13.61 -9.79
CA MET A 1 24.04 14.03 -10.63
C MET A 1 22.84 13.23 -10.17
N LEU A 2 21.94 13.85 -9.40
CA LEU A 2 20.69 13.22 -8.98
C LEU A 2 19.71 13.31 -10.15
N ASN A 3 19.27 12.15 -10.64
CA ASN A 3 18.34 12.03 -11.77
C ASN A 3 17.07 12.86 -11.51
N GLU A 4 16.76 13.80 -12.40
CA GLU A 4 15.59 14.69 -12.33
C GLU A 4 14.25 13.93 -12.23
N GLY A 5 14.21 12.68 -12.69
CA GLY A 5 13.05 11.78 -12.52
C GLY A 5 12.77 11.36 -11.07
N VAL A 6 13.75 11.44 -10.17
CA VAL A 6 13.57 11.20 -8.72
C VAL A 6 12.96 12.43 -8.06
N LEU A 7 13.32 13.65 -8.51
CA LEU A 7 12.84 14.90 -7.93
C LEU A 7 11.31 15.06 -8.01
N ILE A 8 10.70 14.66 -9.13
CA ILE A 8 9.26 14.80 -9.37
C ILE A 8 8.45 13.76 -8.59
N LYS A 9 8.96 12.52 -8.44
CA LYS A 9 8.32 11.48 -7.60
C LYS A 9 8.29 11.88 -6.12
N VAL A 10 9.31 12.63 -5.70
CA VAL A 10 9.55 13.03 -4.32
C VAL A 10 8.61 14.17 -3.90
N GLN A 11 8.21 15.08 -4.79
CA GLN A 11 7.56 16.34 -4.38
C GLN A 11 6.08 16.23 -3.97
N PHE A 12 5.27 15.38 -4.62
CA PHE A 12 3.85 15.22 -4.23
C PHE A 12 3.70 14.38 -2.95
N ILE A 13 4.50 13.31 -2.83
CA ILE A 13 4.47 12.42 -1.67
C ILE A 13 5.10 13.09 -0.43
N GLN A 14 6.13 13.93 -0.59
CA GLN A 14 6.73 14.67 0.53
C GLN A 14 5.78 15.67 1.21
N ASN A 15 4.76 16.14 0.49
CA ASN A 15 3.77 17.08 1.04
C ASN A 15 2.45 16.40 1.41
N CYS A 16 2.34 15.08 1.20
CA CYS A 16 1.13 14.34 1.55
C CYS A 16 1.05 14.18 3.09
N SER A 17 -0.06 14.61 3.69
CA SER A 17 -0.38 14.39 5.09
C SER A 17 -0.93 12.98 5.31
N ILE A 18 -0.94 12.50 6.55
CA ILE A 18 -1.52 11.19 6.86
C ILE A 18 -3.01 11.14 6.51
N SER A 19 -3.75 12.24 6.71
CA SER A 19 -5.18 12.31 6.36
C SER A 19 -5.39 12.12 4.86
N ASN A 20 -4.62 12.79 4.01
CA ASN A 20 -4.72 12.63 2.55
C ASN A 20 -4.42 11.18 2.13
N ILE A 21 -3.45 10.53 2.77
CA ILE A 21 -3.12 9.13 2.49
C ILE A 21 -4.27 8.23 2.90
N LEU A 22 -4.86 8.44 4.07
CA LEU A 22 -6.01 7.67 4.56
C LEU A 22 -7.23 7.83 3.66
N ASP A 23 -7.52 9.03 3.18
CA ASP A 23 -8.61 9.28 2.24
C ASP A 23 -8.42 8.50 0.94
N ILE A 24 -7.18 8.49 0.40
CA ILE A 24 -6.86 7.71 -0.80
C ILE A 24 -7.07 6.22 -0.56
N VAL A 25 -6.50 5.66 0.51
CA VAL A 25 -6.49 4.20 0.70
C VAL A 25 -7.83 3.65 1.18
N THR A 26 -8.65 4.46 1.86
CA THR A 26 -10.02 4.08 2.23
C THR A 26 -10.88 3.85 0.99
N GLY A 27 -10.79 4.74 0.00
CA GLY A 27 -11.48 4.55 -1.28
C GLY A 27 -11.02 3.31 -2.06
N LEU A 28 -9.87 2.72 -1.73
CA LEU A 28 -9.40 1.50 -2.39
C LEU A 28 -10.02 0.22 -1.86
N VAL A 29 -10.46 0.20 -0.59
CA VAL A 29 -10.98 -1.02 0.05
C VAL A 29 -12.51 -1.14 -0.05
N GLU A 30 -13.20 -0.05 -0.33
CA GLU A 30 -14.66 -0.03 -0.46
C GLU A 30 -15.14 -0.77 -1.72
N VAL A 31 -16.01 -1.77 -1.53
CA VAL A 31 -16.67 -2.47 -2.63
C VAL A 31 -17.92 -1.70 -3.00
N VAL A 32 -17.87 -0.92 -4.08
CA VAL A 32 -19.05 -0.25 -4.61
C VAL A 32 -19.97 -1.30 -5.22
N LYS A 33 -21.15 -1.52 -4.62
CA LYS A 33 -22.22 -2.31 -5.22
C LYS A 33 -22.75 -1.57 -6.44
N GLN A 34 -22.33 -1.98 -7.63
CA GLN A 34 -22.85 -1.42 -8.88
C GLN A 34 -24.26 -1.98 -9.13
N GLU A 35 -25.29 -1.18 -8.88
CA GLU A 35 -26.71 -1.59 -8.96
C GLU A 35 -27.22 -1.84 -10.39
N ASN A 36 -26.48 -1.48 -11.45
CA ASN A 36 -26.84 -1.79 -12.84
C ASN A 36 -25.59 -1.89 -13.72
N ASN A 37 -25.19 -3.10 -14.11
CA ASN A 37 -23.88 -3.35 -14.71
C ASN A 37 -24.00 -4.02 -16.08
N ARG A 38 -24.19 -3.21 -17.14
CA ARG A 38 -24.19 -3.70 -18.52
C ARG A 38 -22.78 -3.75 -19.16
N SER A 39 -21.78 -3.15 -18.52
CA SER A 39 -20.46 -2.91 -19.13
C SER A 39 -19.24 -3.41 -18.33
N THR A 40 -19.43 -3.90 -17.10
CA THR A 40 -18.33 -4.43 -16.27
C THR A 40 -18.23 -5.95 -16.48
N PRO A 41 -17.05 -6.51 -16.81
CA PRO A 41 -16.87 -7.96 -16.90
C PRO A 41 -17.29 -8.65 -15.59
N LEU A 42 -17.98 -9.79 -15.67
CA LEU A 42 -18.46 -10.54 -14.49
C LEU A 42 -17.33 -10.86 -13.49
N SER A 43 -16.12 -11.10 -13.99
CA SER A 43 -14.93 -11.34 -13.18
C SER A 43 -14.48 -10.14 -12.33
N HIS A 44 -15.02 -8.94 -12.56
CA HIS A 44 -14.67 -7.69 -11.89
C HIS A 44 -15.75 -7.24 -10.89
N VAL A 45 -16.94 -7.83 -10.93
CA VAL A 45 -18.07 -7.46 -10.07
C VAL A 45 -17.78 -7.86 -8.62
N GLY A 46 -18.04 -6.93 -7.69
CA GLY A 46 -17.85 -7.16 -6.26
C GLY A 46 -16.40 -7.13 -5.77
N LYS A 47 -15.45 -6.79 -6.65
CA LYS A 47 -14.04 -6.59 -6.28
C LYS A 47 -13.79 -5.14 -5.88
N SER A 48 -13.02 -4.93 -4.82
CA SER A 48 -12.59 -3.61 -4.39
C SER A 48 -11.62 -2.99 -5.43
N PRO A 49 -11.51 -1.65 -5.53
CA PRO A 49 -10.52 -1.01 -6.39
C PRO A 49 -9.09 -1.49 -6.12
N LEU A 50 -8.75 -1.81 -4.87
CA LEU A 50 -7.46 -2.38 -4.46
C LEU A 50 -7.09 -3.64 -5.25
N TYR A 51 -8.06 -4.49 -5.60
CA TYR A 51 -7.81 -5.67 -6.44
C TYR A 51 -7.17 -5.28 -7.78
N PHE A 52 -7.68 -4.24 -8.42
CA PHE A 52 -7.18 -3.77 -9.72
C PHE A 52 -5.86 -3.01 -9.59
N VAL A 53 -5.69 -2.26 -8.49
CA VAL A 53 -4.43 -1.60 -8.16
C VAL A 53 -3.30 -2.63 -8.06
N LEU A 54 -3.54 -3.79 -7.43
CA LEU A 54 -2.56 -4.86 -7.29
C LEU A 54 -2.16 -5.53 -8.61
N LEU A 55 -3.01 -5.45 -9.63
CA LEU A 55 -2.72 -5.94 -10.99
C LEU A 55 -2.00 -4.90 -11.85
N ASN A 56 -1.84 -3.67 -11.36
CA ASN A 56 -1.33 -2.54 -12.12
C ASN A 56 0.02 -2.05 -11.60
N LYS A 57 1.05 -2.03 -12.46
CA LYS A 57 2.41 -1.61 -12.09
C LYS A 57 2.47 -0.20 -11.47
N PHE A 58 1.74 0.76 -12.03
CA PHE A 58 1.69 2.11 -11.50
C PHE A 58 0.97 2.15 -10.14
N GLY A 59 -0.15 1.44 -10.03
CA GLY A 59 -0.92 1.28 -8.79
C GLY A 59 -0.09 0.72 -7.63
N VAL A 60 0.56 -0.43 -7.82
CA VAL A 60 1.43 -1.00 -6.77
C VAL A 60 2.61 -0.10 -6.43
N SER A 61 3.16 0.62 -7.41
CA SER A 61 4.26 1.56 -7.16
C SER A 61 3.80 2.74 -6.31
N ALA A 62 2.59 3.26 -6.55
CA ALA A 62 2.00 4.29 -5.71
C ALA A 62 1.78 3.79 -4.27
N LEU A 63 1.27 2.56 -4.08
CA LEU A 63 1.11 1.97 -2.75
C LEU A 63 2.43 1.85 -1.99
N VAL A 64 3.50 1.40 -2.65
CA VAL A 64 4.85 1.35 -2.07
C VAL A 64 5.31 2.74 -1.61
N MET A 65 5.13 3.75 -2.45
CA MET A 65 5.53 5.11 -2.10
C MET A 65 4.70 5.70 -0.94
N LEU A 66 3.39 5.43 -0.90
CA LEU A 66 2.51 5.83 0.21
C LEU A 66 2.94 5.14 1.52
N PHE A 67 3.31 3.86 1.47
CA PHE A 67 3.82 3.14 2.64
C PHE A 67 5.09 3.80 3.19
N ILE A 68 6.06 4.07 2.31
CA ILE A 68 7.33 4.72 2.68
C ILE A 68 7.03 6.09 3.31
N ARG A 69 6.10 6.86 2.73
CA ARG A 69 5.68 8.15 3.28
C ARG A 69 5.02 8.02 4.65
N CYS A 70 4.14 7.04 4.83
CA CYS A 70 3.57 6.75 6.14
C CYS A 70 4.67 6.51 7.17
N GLU A 71 5.69 5.71 6.87
CA GLU A 71 6.82 5.50 7.80
C GLU A 71 7.51 6.80 8.24
N TYR A 72 7.72 7.74 7.31
CA TYR A 72 8.25 9.06 7.66
C TYR A 72 7.29 9.82 8.60
N LEU A 73 5.99 9.84 8.29
CA LEU A 73 4.99 10.54 9.11
C LEU A 73 4.88 9.95 10.52
N PHE A 74 4.81 8.62 10.63
CA PHE A 74 4.80 7.90 11.92
C PHE A 74 6.09 8.08 12.72
N SER A 75 7.20 8.48 12.09
CA SER A 75 8.45 8.79 12.78
C SER A 75 8.55 10.25 13.25
N SER A 76 7.62 11.11 12.81
CA SER A 76 7.59 12.55 13.15
C SER A 76 6.59 12.91 14.25
N ASP A 77 6.00 11.92 14.94
CA ASP A 77 5.06 12.07 16.06
C ASP A 77 3.78 12.91 15.79
N THR A 78 3.38 13.05 14.53
CA THR A 78 2.19 13.83 14.12
C THR A 78 0.95 12.99 13.83
N VAL A 79 1.02 11.66 14.00
CA VAL A 79 -0.08 10.74 13.65
C VAL A 79 -0.85 10.33 14.91
N THR A 80 -2.16 10.52 14.87
CA THR A 80 -3.05 10.12 15.98
C THR A 80 -3.27 8.61 16.02
N GLU A 81 -3.65 8.08 17.19
CA GLU A 81 -3.97 6.65 17.35
C GLU A 81 -5.11 6.19 16.41
N SER A 82 -6.12 7.05 16.19
CA SER A 82 -7.19 6.74 15.25
C SER A 82 -6.65 6.54 13.83
N GLN A 83 -5.81 7.47 13.36
CA GLN A 83 -5.19 7.38 12.04
C GLN A 83 -4.26 6.17 11.92
N GLN A 84 -3.56 5.83 13.01
CA GLN A 84 -2.75 4.62 13.09
C GLN A 84 -3.60 3.35 12.92
N ASN A 85 -4.75 3.30 13.59
CA ASN A 85 -5.68 2.18 13.50
C ASN A 85 -6.30 2.05 12.10
N ASP A 86 -6.65 3.16 11.45
CA ASP A 86 -7.20 3.11 10.09
C ASP A 86 -6.15 2.67 9.06
N TRP A 87 -4.91 3.15 9.20
CA TRP A 87 -3.80 2.65 8.41
C TRP A 87 -3.56 1.16 8.61
N LEU A 88 -3.62 0.66 9.86
CA LEU A 88 -3.50 -0.76 10.16
C LEU A 88 -4.60 -1.60 9.49
N LYS A 89 -5.86 -1.15 9.52
CA LYS A 89 -6.95 -1.83 8.80
C LYS A 89 -6.69 -1.91 7.30
N PHE A 90 -6.15 -0.83 6.72
CA PHE A 90 -5.74 -0.82 5.33
C PHE A 90 -4.60 -1.81 5.07
N LEU A 91 -3.54 -1.85 5.89
CA LEU A 91 -2.44 -2.82 5.76
C LEU A 91 -2.96 -4.26 5.78
N GLY A 92 -3.90 -4.58 6.68
CA GLY A 92 -4.56 -5.89 6.72
C GLY A 92 -5.33 -6.21 5.44
N SER A 93 -6.04 -5.23 4.89
CA SER A 93 -6.75 -5.36 3.62
C SER A 93 -5.79 -5.55 2.45
N TRP A 94 -4.70 -4.78 2.41
CA TRP A 94 -3.65 -4.90 1.39
C TRP A 94 -3.00 -6.28 1.43
N SER A 95 -2.58 -6.76 2.60
CA SER A 95 -2.03 -8.10 2.74
C SER A 95 -2.99 -9.17 2.24
N LYS A 96 -4.25 -9.12 2.67
CA LYS A 96 -5.27 -10.08 2.27
C LYS A 96 -5.46 -10.09 0.75
N HIS A 97 -5.52 -8.92 0.11
CA HIS A 97 -5.69 -8.85 -1.33
C HIS A 97 -4.43 -9.29 -2.10
N ALA A 98 -3.24 -9.01 -1.58
CA ALA A 98 -1.98 -9.45 -2.20
C ALA A 98 -1.86 -10.98 -2.22
N ASP A 99 -2.46 -11.67 -1.25
CA ASP A 99 -2.43 -13.14 -1.15
C ASP A 99 -3.43 -13.83 -2.10
N ILE A 100 -4.60 -13.20 -2.35
CA ILE A 100 -5.67 -13.79 -3.18
C ILE A 100 -5.58 -13.43 -4.67
N VAL A 101 -4.90 -12.33 -5.02
CA VAL A 101 -4.80 -11.88 -6.41
C VAL A 101 -3.91 -12.85 -7.19
N SER A 102 -4.37 -13.28 -8.36
CA SER A 102 -3.70 -14.31 -9.17
C SER A 102 -2.25 -13.96 -9.54
N LYS A 103 -1.96 -12.68 -9.72
CA LYS A 103 -0.60 -12.17 -9.98
C LYS A 103 -0.48 -10.72 -9.57
N VAL A 104 0.22 -10.45 -8.48
CA VAL A 104 0.58 -9.08 -8.09
C VAL A 104 1.58 -8.50 -9.10
N ALA A 105 1.34 -7.27 -9.54
CA ALA A 105 2.27 -6.53 -10.40
C ALA A 105 3.58 -6.22 -9.65
N VAL A 106 4.70 -6.24 -10.36
CA VAL A 106 6.01 -5.87 -9.79
C VAL A 106 6.12 -4.33 -9.76
N PRO A 107 6.31 -3.71 -8.60
CA PRO A 107 6.41 -2.26 -8.51
C PRO A 107 7.70 -1.73 -9.17
N LEU A 108 7.72 -0.43 -9.45
CA LEU A 108 8.91 0.26 -9.98
C LEU A 108 10.04 0.31 -8.96
N GLU A 109 9.68 0.43 -7.68
CA GLU A 109 10.56 0.46 -6.52
C GLU A 109 9.91 -0.40 -5.43
N THR A 110 10.74 -1.05 -4.61
CA THR A 110 10.31 -1.87 -3.47
C THR A 110 10.54 -1.12 -2.16
N ILE A 111 9.84 -1.54 -1.12
CA ILE A 111 10.01 -1.03 0.24
C ILE A 111 11.33 -1.62 0.79
N PRO A 112 12.28 -0.81 1.26
CA PRO A 112 13.47 -1.34 1.93
C PRO A 112 13.08 -2.16 3.16
N GLU A 113 13.71 -3.33 3.38
CA GLU A 113 13.34 -4.24 4.48
C GLU A 113 13.40 -3.56 5.86
N LEU A 114 14.40 -2.70 6.09
CA LEU A 114 14.52 -1.94 7.33
C LEU A 114 13.34 -1.00 7.54
N THR A 115 12.92 -0.29 6.47
CA THR A 115 11.74 0.58 6.49
C THR A 115 10.47 -0.22 6.79
N PHE A 116 10.29 -1.35 6.10
CA PHE A 116 9.14 -2.23 6.31
C PHE A 116 9.09 -2.75 7.76
N THR A 117 10.19 -3.33 8.23
CA THR A 117 10.28 -3.96 9.56
C THR A 117 10.04 -2.94 10.67
N LYS A 118 10.69 -1.78 10.60
CA LYS A 118 10.47 -0.69 11.54
C LYS A 118 9.00 -0.26 11.55
N HIS A 119 8.40 -0.11 10.37
CA HIS A 119 7.00 0.28 10.23
C HIS A 119 6.05 -0.72 10.87
N VAL A 120 6.09 -1.99 10.46
CA VAL A 120 5.13 -3.00 10.92
C VAL A 120 5.29 -3.36 12.39
N ASN A 121 6.49 -3.18 12.97
CA ASN A 121 6.72 -3.42 14.40
C ASN A 121 6.00 -2.43 15.32
N ARG A 122 5.49 -1.31 14.79
CA ARG A 122 4.61 -0.41 15.56
C ARG A 122 3.23 -1.00 15.81
N PHE A 123 2.84 -2.03 15.05
CA PHE A 123 1.52 -2.64 15.10
C PHE A 123 1.63 -4.07 15.62
N GLN A 124 1.52 -4.23 16.94
CA GLN A 124 1.64 -5.56 17.59
C GLN A 124 0.62 -6.57 17.05
N SER A 125 -0.57 -6.10 16.68
CA SER A 125 -1.65 -6.93 16.11
C SER A 125 -1.45 -7.29 14.64
N PHE A 126 -0.48 -6.68 13.94
CA PHE A 126 -0.15 -7.03 12.55
C PHE A 126 0.79 -8.23 12.54
N GLY A 127 0.21 -9.43 12.56
CA GLY A 127 0.93 -10.71 12.71
C GLY A 127 1.73 -11.14 11.48
N GLU A 128 2.50 -12.22 11.62
CA GLU A 128 3.36 -12.74 10.55
C GLU A 128 2.59 -13.15 9.29
N ASP A 129 1.42 -13.78 9.46
CA ASP A 129 0.53 -14.15 8.35
C ASP A 129 0.09 -12.95 7.50
N GLN A 130 0.01 -11.76 8.09
CA GLN A 130 -0.31 -10.52 7.36
C GLN A 130 0.95 -9.80 6.85
N ARG A 131 2.11 -10.06 7.46
CA ARG A 131 3.38 -9.50 6.98
C ARG A 131 3.88 -10.26 5.76
N ALA A 132 3.73 -11.57 5.72
CA ALA A 132 4.33 -12.45 4.71
C ALA A 132 3.90 -12.11 3.27
N PRO A 133 2.61 -11.89 2.95
CA PRO A 133 2.21 -11.50 1.60
C PRO A 133 2.80 -10.16 1.18
N LEU A 134 2.85 -9.19 2.11
CA LEU A 134 3.43 -7.89 1.82
C LEU A 134 4.95 -7.98 1.60
N LYS A 135 5.66 -8.73 2.45
CA LYS A 135 7.10 -8.99 2.31
C LYS A 135 7.43 -9.63 0.96
N LYS A 136 6.70 -10.70 0.61
CA LYS A 136 6.90 -11.45 -0.62
C LYS A 136 6.80 -10.60 -1.89
N HIS A 137 5.88 -9.62 -1.90
CA HIS A 137 5.53 -8.91 -3.13
C HIS A 137 6.09 -7.48 -3.22
N PHE A 138 6.37 -6.82 -2.10
CA PHE A 138 6.65 -5.38 -2.08
C PHE A 138 7.94 -5.00 -1.35
N VAL A 139 8.63 -5.94 -0.69
CA VAL A 139 9.81 -5.62 0.13
C VAL A 139 11.08 -6.12 -0.55
N ASP A 140 12.11 -5.26 -0.57
CA ASP A 140 13.46 -5.65 -0.99
C ASP A 140 14.11 -6.46 0.13
N VAL A 141 13.97 -7.78 0.04
CA VAL A 141 14.76 -8.69 0.86
C VAL A 141 16.08 -8.84 0.14
N HIS A 142 17.11 -8.12 0.58
CA HIS A 142 18.46 -8.34 0.07
C HIS A 142 18.84 -9.80 0.35
N VAL A 143 18.80 -10.63 -0.69
CA VAL A 143 19.45 -11.94 -0.67
C VAL A 143 20.94 -11.62 -0.62
N SER A 144 21.50 -11.68 0.58
CA SER A 144 22.94 -11.67 0.78
C SER A 144 23.45 -12.95 0.11
N ASN A 145 24.00 -12.82 -1.10
CA ASN A 145 24.79 -13.87 -1.74
C ASN A 145 26.19 -13.88 -1.14
#